data_AF-A0A3Q1HSS1-F1
#
_entry.id   AF-A0A3Q1HSS1-F1
#
_cell.length_a   1.000
_cell.length_b   1.000
_cell.length_c   1.000
_cell.angle_alpha   90.00
_cell.angle_beta   90.00
_cell.angle_gamma   90.00
#
_symmetry.space_group_name_H-M   'P 1'
#
loop_
_entity.id
_entity.type
_entity.pdbx_description
1 polymer ?
#
loop_
_entity_poly.entity_id
_entity_poly.type
_entity_poly.pdbx_seq_one_letter_code
_entity_poly.pdbx_strand_id
1 'polypeptide(L)'
;LQAQRVWIERTFLKRECIHIFPSKDPTRCACGQLTTQHVAIPPGANSVEETNQLVQIDTPKDKWTVIKHTRTYPTDAFGIIEFQGGGFINKAMYIRVSHDTKPDNLLHLMVKDWQLELPTLLISVHGGLQNFDLQPKLKQVFGKGLIKAAVTTGAWIFTGGVNTGVIRHVGDALKDHSSKSRGKVCAIGIAPWGILENKEDLLGKEVTRPYQTMANPLSKLAVLNNSHSHFILTDNGTCGKYGSEVKLRRLLEKHISLQKINTRLGQGVPLVCLIVEGGPNVISIALESLRDEPPIPVVVCDGSGRASDIISFAHKFSEDGGLVNDDVRDQLLVTIQKTFNYSKSQSQQILLMIMECMKKRELVSRIIK
;
A
#
# COMPACT_ATOMS: atom_id res chain seq x y z
N LEU A 1 -29.40 -3.28 3.71
CA LEU A 1 -28.64 -4.17 4.62
C LEU A 1 -28.52 -5.59 4.05
N GLN A 2 -29.59 -6.41 3.98
CA GLN A 2 -29.45 -7.80 3.49
C GLN A 2 -28.98 -7.94 2.03
N ALA A 3 -29.52 -7.15 1.09
CA ALA A 3 -29.09 -7.18 -0.31
C ALA A 3 -27.62 -6.72 -0.50
N GLN A 4 -27.20 -5.74 0.31
CA GLN A 4 -25.85 -5.18 0.31
C GLN A 4 -24.83 -6.22 0.80
N ARG A 5 -25.14 -6.92 1.89
CA ARG A 5 -24.35 -8.05 2.39
C ARG A 5 -24.17 -9.14 1.33
N VAL A 6 -25.25 -9.50 0.64
CA VAL A 6 -25.20 -10.52 -0.42
C VAL A 6 -24.32 -10.06 -1.59
N TRP A 7 -24.29 -8.77 -1.91
CA TRP A 7 -23.42 -8.23 -2.95
C TRP A 7 -21.94 -8.34 -2.58
N ILE A 8 -21.53 -7.94 -1.37
CA ILE A 8 -20.14 -8.05 -0.91
C ILE A 8 -19.66 -9.50 -0.96
N GLU A 9 -20.44 -10.43 -0.42
CA GLU A 9 -20.09 -11.85 -0.37
C GLU A 9 -19.99 -12.51 -1.76
N ARG A 10 -20.76 -12.02 -2.75
CA ARG A 10 -20.71 -12.52 -4.14
C ARG A 10 -19.60 -11.87 -4.97
N THR A 11 -19.21 -10.65 -4.63
CA THR A 11 -18.31 -9.82 -5.45
C THR A 11 -16.87 -9.95 -5.01
N PHE A 12 -16.61 -9.98 -3.70
CA PHE A 12 -15.27 -9.98 -3.14
C PHE A 12 -14.84 -11.38 -2.73
N LEU A 13 -13.65 -11.75 -3.18
CA LEU A 13 -13.04 -13.04 -2.91
C LEU A 13 -11.82 -12.85 -2.01
N LYS A 14 -11.42 -13.90 -1.29
CA LYS A 14 -10.12 -14.08 -0.64
C LYS A 14 -9.32 -15.17 -1.36
N ARG A 15 -8.04 -15.36 -1.02
CA ARG A 15 -7.19 -16.42 -1.59
C ARG A 15 -6.57 -17.28 -0.49
N GLU A 16 -6.56 -18.58 -0.71
CA GLU A 16 -5.91 -19.55 0.17
C GLU A 16 -4.93 -20.39 -0.63
N CYS A 17 -3.77 -20.72 -0.05
CA CYS A 17 -2.79 -21.60 -0.69
C CYS A 17 -3.24 -23.06 -0.59
N ILE A 18 -3.40 -23.71 -1.74
CA ILE A 18 -3.98 -25.07 -1.84
C ILE A 18 -2.95 -26.17 -2.08
N HIS A 19 -1.66 -25.81 -2.22
CA HIS A 19 -0.59 -26.77 -2.45
C HIS A 19 0.60 -26.45 -1.54
N ILE A 20 1.22 -27.48 -0.96
CA ILE A 20 2.37 -27.33 -0.09
C ILE A 20 3.63 -27.47 -0.92
N PHE A 21 4.39 -26.39 -1.01
CA PHE A 21 5.70 -26.38 -1.66
C PHE A 21 6.78 -26.26 -0.59
N PRO A 22 7.76 -27.17 -0.51
CA PRO A 22 8.86 -27.04 0.44
C PRO A 22 9.58 -25.69 0.28
N SER A 23 9.84 -25.01 1.39
CA SER A 23 10.69 -23.82 1.43
C SER A 23 12.10 -24.16 1.96
N LYS A 24 12.97 -23.16 2.14
CA LYS A 24 14.26 -23.35 2.83
C LYS A 24 14.08 -23.84 4.28
N ASP A 25 12.97 -23.44 4.90
CA ASP A 25 12.54 -23.95 6.20
C ASP A 25 11.59 -25.13 5.96
N PRO A 26 11.95 -26.37 6.39
CA PRO A 26 11.14 -27.56 6.15
C PRO A 26 9.78 -27.51 6.85
N THR A 27 9.60 -26.63 7.83
CA THR A 27 8.32 -26.44 8.54
C THR A 27 7.37 -25.48 7.82
N ARG A 28 7.82 -24.84 6.73
CA ARG A 28 7.09 -23.81 6.02
C ARG A 28 6.91 -24.12 4.54
N CYS A 29 5.72 -23.82 4.05
CA CYS A 29 5.42 -23.78 2.64
C CYS A 29 6.06 -22.55 1.98
N ALA A 30 6.33 -22.60 0.68
CA ALA A 30 6.79 -21.48 -0.13
C ALA A 30 5.84 -20.27 -0.07
N CYS A 31 4.56 -20.44 0.26
CA CYS A 31 3.63 -19.33 0.49
C CYS A 31 3.94 -18.56 1.80
N GLY A 32 4.68 -19.16 2.73
CA GLY A 32 5.08 -18.61 4.03
C GLY A 32 4.32 -19.18 5.24
N GLN A 33 3.19 -19.88 5.01
CA GLN A 33 2.45 -20.56 6.09
C GLN A 33 3.21 -21.78 6.61
N LEU A 34 2.96 -22.12 7.88
CA LEU A 34 3.41 -23.40 8.43
C LEU A 34 2.67 -24.54 7.73
N THR A 35 3.36 -25.63 7.44
CA THR A 35 2.80 -26.83 6.80
C THR A 35 1.56 -27.34 7.55
N THR A 36 1.59 -27.26 8.89
CA THR A 36 0.49 -27.66 9.78
C THR A 36 -0.71 -26.71 9.78
N GLN A 37 -0.57 -25.49 9.23
CA GLN A 37 -1.62 -24.46 9.20
C GLN A 37 -2.34 -24.37 7.85
N HIS A 38 -1.92 -25.16 6.85
CA HIS A 38 -2.67 -25.25 5.60
C HIS A 38 -4.03 -25.88 5.84
N VAL A 39 -5.08 -25.22 5.34
CA VAL A 39 -6.45 -25.73 5.40
C VAL A 39 -6.54 -27.01 4.55
N ALA A 40 -7.01 -28.11 5.15
CA ALA A 40 -7.35 -29.31 4.41
C ALA A 40 -8.49 -28.97 3.43
N ILE A 41 -8.25 -29.15 2.12
CA ILE A 41 -9.25 -28.85 1.09
C ILE A 41 -10.44 -29.79 1.31
N PRO A 42 -11.68 -29.28 1.54
CA PRO A 42 -12.83 -30.15 1.69
C PRO A 42 -13.10 -30.91 0.36
N PRO A 43 -13.33 -32.23 0.41
CA PRO A 43 -13.72 -32.99 -0.78
C PRO A 43 -15.12 -32.53 -1.22
N GLY A 44 -15.25 -31.96 -2.42
CA GLY A 44 -16.53 -31.47 -2.98
C GLY A 44 -16.45 -30.16 -3.77
N ALA A 45 -15.32 -29.45 -3.76
CA ALA A 45 -15.10 -28.24 -4.57
C ALA A 45 -14.48 -28.52 -5.96
N ASN A 46 -14.55 -29.76 -6.44
CA ASN A 46 -14.08 -30.17 -7.75
C ASN A 46 -15.31 -30.49 -8.62
N SER A 47 -15.63 -29.62 -9.58
CA SER A 47 -16.28 -30.10 -10.80
C SER A 47 -15.20 -30.77 -11.64
N VAL A 48 -15.46 -32.03 -12.01
CA VAL A 48 -14.64 -32.93 -12.82
C VAL A 48 -13.59 -33.71 -12.01
N GLU A 49 -13.99 -34.94 -11.67
CA GLU A 49 -13.22 -36.17 -11.50
C GLU A 49 -11.74 -36.03 -11.11
N GLU A 50 -11.47 -36.12 -9.81
CA GLU A 50 -10.25 -36.78 -9.32
C GLU A 50 -10.45 -37.19 -7.85
N THR A 51 -10.57 -38.49 -7.66
CA THR A 51 -10.72 -39.20 -6.39
C THR A 51 -9.45 -39.10 -5.54
N ASN A 52 -9.63 -38.77 -4.25
CA ASN A 52 -8.69 -39.01 -3.14
C ASN A 52 -7.22 -38.63 -3.35
N GLN A 53 -6.88 -37.35 -3.14
CA GLN A 53 -5.57 -36.98 -2.59
C GLN A 53 -5.70 -35.69 -1.75
N LEU A 54 -5.66 -35.88 -0.43
CA LEU A 54 -5.41 -34.83 0.57
C LEU A 54 -4.07 -34.18 0.21
N VAL A 55 -4.08 -32.87 -0.08
CA VAL A 55 -2.90 -32.00 -0.25
C VAL A 55 -1.70 -32.72 -0.86
N GLN A 56 -1.60 -32.76 -2.19
CA GLN A 56 -0.43 -33.32 -2.87
C GLN A 56 0.86 -32.70 -2.31
N ILE A 57 1.68 -33.56 -1.71
CA ILE A 57 3.07 -33.29 -1.37
C ILE A 57 3.88 -33.77 -2.57
N ASP A 58 3.72 -33.12 -3.71
CA ASP A 58 4.67 -33.31 -4.81
C ASP A 58 5.90 -32.44 -4.53
N THR A 59 7.09 -32.94 -4.87
CA THR A 59 8.28 -32.10 -5.06
C THR A 59 8.18 -31.53 -6.48
N PRO A 60 7.58 -30.36 -6.70
CA PRO A 60 7.22 -29.97 -8.04
C PRO A 60 8.50 -29.46 -8.71
N LYS A 61 8.76 -29.87 -9.95
CA LYS A 61 9.81 -29.22 -10.77
C LYS A 61 9.53 -27.71 -10.95
N ASP A 62 8.26 -27.32 -10.74
CA ASP A 62 7.75 -25.96 -10.86
C ASP A 62 8.00 -25.11 -9.61
N LYS A 63 8.07 -23.79 -9.79
CA LYS A 63 8.12 -22.82 -8.68
C LYS A 63 6.70 -22.46 -8.22
N TRP A 64 6.54 -22.24 -6.92
CA TRP A 64 5.28 -21.71 -6.36
C TRP A 64 4.93 -20.35 -7.00
N THR A 65 3.73 -20.27 -7.54
CA THR A 65 3.10 -19.04 -8.05
C THR A 65 1.70 -18.87 -7.47
N VAL A 66 1.28 -17.62 -7.30
CA VAL A 66 -0.06 -17.25 -6.79
C VAL A 66 -1.15 -17.84 -7.69
N ILE A 67 -1.01 -17.73 -9.01
CA ILE A 67 -2.05 -18.12 -9.98
C ILE A 67 -2.33 -19.62 -9.94
N LYS A 68 -1.28 -20.46 -9.93
CA LYS A 68 -1.44 -21.92 -10.01
C LYS A 68 -1.78 -22.57 -8.67
N HIS A 69 -1.27 -22.03 -7.55
CA HIS A 69 -1.26 -22.75 -6.26
C HIS A 69 -2.10 -22.06 -5.19
N THR A 70 -2.93 -21.09 -5.57
CA THR A 70 -3.96 -20.53 -4.68
C THR A 70 -5.33 -20.71 -5.29
N ARG A 71 -6.35 -20.84 -4.45
CA ARG A 71 -7.75 -20.89 -4.83
C ARG A 71 -8.50 -19.73 -4.21
N THR A 72 -9.47 -19.19 -4.93
CA THR A 72 -10.33 -18.12 -4.46
C THR A 72 -11.57 -18.65 -3.74
N TYR A 73 -11.99 -17.96 -2.70
CA TYR A 73 -13.23 -18.23 -1.96
C TYR A 73 -13.95 -16.92 -1.68
N PRO A 74 -15.27 -16.90 -1.43
CA PRO A 74 -15.96 -15.71 -0.92
C PRO A 74 -15.25 -15.13 0.30
N THR A 75 -15.16 -13.79 0.38
CA THR A 75 -14.54 -13.14 1.54
C THR A 75 -15.30 -13.45 2.84
N ASP A 76 -14.54 -13.66 3.90
CA ASP A 76 -15.02 -13.97 5.24
C ASP A 76 -14.55 -12.94 6.28
N ALA A 77 -13.96 -11.83 5.85
CA ALA A 77 -13.41 -10.79 6.73
C ALA A 77 -13.76 -9.39 6.22
N PHE A 78 -14.85 -8.83 6.74
CA PHE A 78 -15.26 -7.45 6.48
C PHE A 78 -16.18 -6.91 7.57
N GLY A 79 -16.15 -5.60 7.78
CA GLY A 79 -16.97 -4.93 8.80
C GLY A 79 -16.26 -3.71 9.37
N ILE A 80 -16.27 -3.58 10.70
CA ILE A 80 -15.65 -2.49 11.45
C ILE A 80 -14.52 -3.03 12.32
N ILE A 81 -13.35 -2.42 12.23
CA ILE A 81 -12.27 -2.58 13.20
C ILE A 81 -12.50 -1.58 14.32
N GLU A 82 -12.46 -2.06 15.57
CA GLU A 82 -12.43 -1.21 16.76
C GLU A 82 -11.04 -1.30 17.39
N PHE A 83 -10.24 -0.26 17.22
CA PHE A 83 -8.86 -0.25 17.71
C PHE A 83 -8.81 -0.15 19.23
N GLN A 84 -8.04 -1.06 19.83
CA GLN A 84 -7.81 -1.13 21.27
C GLN A 84 -6.45 -0.51 21.61
N GLY A 85 -6.41 0.30 22.67
CA GLY A 85 -5.21 0.96 23.18
C GLY A 85 -5.10 2.44 22.81
N GLY A 86 -4.48 3.24 23.70
CA GLY A 86 -4.20 4.67 23.44
C GLY A 86 -5.24 5.67 23.95
N GLY A 87 -6.12 5.28 24.87
CA GLY A 87 -7.04 6.19 25.59
C GLY A 87 -8.28 6.64 24.82
N PHE A 88 -8.40 6.31 23.53
CA PHE A 88 -9.56 6.62 22.68
C PHE A 88 -9.88 5.43 21.77
N ILE A 89 -11.17 5.15 21.57
CA ILE A 89 -11.64 4.11 20.65
C ILE A 89 -11.77 4.72 19.26
N ASN A 90 -10.92 4.30 18.31
CA ASN A 90 -11.07 4.64 16.90
C ASN A 90 -11.67 3.48 16.12
N LYS A 91 -12.55 3.79 15.17
CA LYS A 91 -13.23 2.80 14.32
C LYS A 91 -12.84 3.00 12.86
N ALA A 92 -12.61 1.90 12.16
CA ALA A 92 -12.33 1.90 10.73
C ALA A 92 -13.13 0.83 10.01
N MET A 93 -13.66 1.14 8.83
CA MET A 93 -14.26 0.12 7.97
C MET A 93 -13.14 -0.73 7.34
N TYR A 94 -13.36 -2.03 7.15
CA TYR A 94 -12.39 -2.89 6.49
C TYR A 94 -13.01 -3.98 5.63
N ILE A 95 -12.24 -4.46 4.66
CA ILE A 95 -12.56 -5.63 3.86
C ILE A 95 -11.27 -6.38 3.46
N ARG A 96 -11.29 -7.71 3.54
CA ARG A 96 -10.29 -8.60 2.91
C ARG A 96 -10.72 -8.90 1.48
N VAL A 97 -9.85 -8.63 0.53
CA VAL A 97 -10.09 -8.80 -0.91
C VAL A 97 -8.92 -9.49 -1.59
N SER A 98 -9.19 -10.17 -2.69
CA SER A 98 -8.15 -10.78 -3.50
C SER A 98 -7.31 -9.72 -4.19
N HIS A 99 -6.01 -9.96 -4.35
CA HIS A 99 -5.07 -9.04 -4.99
C HIS A 99 -5.42 -8.66 -6.44
N ASP A 100 -6.28 -9.44 -7.10
CA ASP A 100 -6.77 -9.25 -8.47
C ASP A 100 -8.24 -8.80 -8.55
N THR A 101 -8.79 -8.31 -7.44
CA THR A 101 -10.12 -7.69 -7.39
C THR A 101 -10.21 -6.52 -8.38
N LYS A 102 -11.34 -6.42 -9.09
CA LYS A 102 -11.56 -5.31 -10.04
C LYS A 102 -11.66 -3.96 -9.30
N PRO A 103 -10.98 -2.90 -9.80
CA PRO A 103 -11.07 -1.57 -9.21
C PRO A 103 -12.48 -0.97 -9.13
N ASP A 104 -13.36 -1.28 -10.09
CA ASP A 104 -14.72 -0.73 -10.10
C ASP A 104 -15.54 -1.21 -8.90
N ASN A 105 -15.40 -2.49 -8.52
CA ASN A 105 -16.03 -3.07 -7.35
C ASN A 105 -15.52 -2.39 -6.07
N LEU A 106 -14.21 -2.13 -5.97
CA LEU A 106 -13.65 -1.42 -4.81
C LEU A 106 -14.16 0.02 -4.74
N LEU A 107 -14.20 0.75 -5.85
CA LEU A 107 -14.76 2.09 -5.87
C LEU A 107 -16.26 2.08 -5.55
N HIS A 108 -17.02 1.12 -6.06
CA HIS A 108 -18.42 0.92 -5.72
C HIS A 108 -18.60 0.73 -4.21
N LEU A 109 -17.82 -0.18 -3.61
CA LEU A 109 -17.82 -0.39 -2.16
C LEU A 109 -17.55 0.91 -1.41
N MET A 110 -16.51 1.65 -1.81
CA MET A 110 -16.12 2.89 -1.14
C MET A 110 -17.22 3.96 -1.21
N VAL A 111 -17.85 4.15 -2.37
CA VAL A 111 -18.83 5.22 -2.58
C VAL A 111 -20.24 4.83 -2.13
N LYS A 112 -20.66 3.59 -2.37
CA LYS A 112 -22.03 3.12 -2.11
C LYS A 112 -22.18 2.49 -0.72
N ASP A 113 -21.25 1.62 -0.35
CA ASP A 113 -21.34 0.89 0.91
C ASP A 113 -20.74 1.65 2.09
N TRP A 114 -19.53 2.19 1.91
CA TRP A 114 -18.87 3.03 2.92
C TRP A 114 -19.33 4.49 2.89
N GLN A 115 -20.19 4.84 1.92
CA GLN A 115 -20.80 6.16 1.79
C GLN A 115 -19.77 7.30 1.70
N LEU A 116 -18.62 7.03 1.08
CA LEU A 116 -17.61 8.04 0.84
C LEU A 116 -18.00 8.91 -0.34
N GLU A 117 -17.91 10.23 -0.16
CA GLU A 117 -17.97 11.16 -1.28
C GLU A 117 -16.74 10.97 -2.16
N LEU A 118 -16.95 10.96 -3.49
CA LEU A 118 -15.87 10.84 -4.46
C LEU A 118 -14.86 11.99 -4.25
N PRO A 119 -13.55 11.71 -4.16
CA PRO A 119 -12.58 12.73 -3.78
C PRO A 119 -12.37 13.72 -4.93
N THR A 120 -12.11 14.97 -4.59
CA THR A 120 -11.69 15.98 -5.58
C THR A 120 -10.19 15.93 -5.90
N LEU A 121 -9.42 15.19 -5.10
CA LEU A 121 -7.98 14.97 -5.21
C LEU A 121 -7.64 13.63 -4.55
N LEU A 122 -6.76 12.84 -5.16
CA LEU A 122 -6.19 11.64 -4.54
C LEU A 122 -4.71 11.87 -4.21
N ILE A 123 -4.36 11.76 -2.93
CA ILE A 123 -2.97 11.87 -2.46
C ILE A 123 -2.46 10.47 -2.15
N SER A 124 -1.54 9.97 -2.95
CA SER A 124 -0.93 8.65 -2.74
C SER A 124 0.42 8.78 -2.05
N VAL A 125 0.52 8.33 -0.80
CA VAL A 125 1.74 8.47 0.01
C VAL A 125 2.62 7.23 -0.10
N HIS A 126 3.89 7.45 -0.42
CA HIS A 126 4.94 6.43 -0.56
C HIS A 126 6.18 6.85 0.23
N GLY A 127 6.98 5.87 0.67
CA GLY A 127 8.16 6.17 1.47
C GLY A 127 8.78 4.95 2.13
N GLY A 128 9.55 5.20 3.19
CA GLY A 128 10.21 4.16 3.98
C GLY A 128 9.25 3.14 4.57
N LEU A 129 9.56 1.85 4.39
CA LEU A 129 8.85 0.75 5.05
C LEU A 129 9.33 0.52 6.49
N GLN A 130 10.62 0.80 6.75
CA GLN A 130 11.24 0.69 8.07
C GLN A 130 11.05 1.98 8.85
N ASN A 131 11.01 1.90 10.18
CA ASN A 131 10.89 3.07 11.04
C ASN A 131 12.12 3.97 10.90
N PHE A 132 11.86 5.26 10.71
CA PHE A 132 12.85 6.34 10.70
C PHE A 132 12.24 7.55 11.40
N ASP A 133 13.08 8.48 11.85
CA ASP A 133 12.65 9.73 12.45
C ASP A 133 12.87 10.92 11.52
N LEU A 134 11.84 11.76 11.43
CA LEU A 134 11.91 13.04 10.77
C LEU A 134 12.40 14.10 11.75
N GLN A 135 13.21 15.04 11.26
CA GLN A 135 13.53 16.23 12.07
C GLN A 135 12.24 16.94 12.51
N PRO A 136 12.13 17.43 13.76
CA PRO A 136 10.88 17.97 14.29
C PRO A 136 10.20 19.03 13.42
N LYS A 137 10.98 19.98 12.87
CA LYS A 137 10.47 21.01 11.95
C LYS A 137 9.86 20.38 10.69
N LEU A 138 10.55 19.41 10.10
CA LEU A 138 10.08 18.72 8.90
C LEU A 138 8.84 17.88 9.17
N LYS A 139 8.79 17.17 10.31
CA LYS A 139 7.60 16.42 10.77
C LYS A 139 6.39 17.35 10.86
N GLN A 140 6.57 18.53 11.43
CA GLN A 140 5.51 19.52 11.57
C GLN A 140 5.04 20.07 10.21
N VAL A 141 5.95 20.42 9.30
CA VAL A 141 5.63 20.92 7.96
C VAL A 141 4.91 19.85 7.15
N PHE A 142 5.44 18.62 7.13
CA PHE A 142 4.84 17.47 6.46
C PHE A 142 3.42 17.19 6.98
N GLY A 143 3.27 17.00 8.29
CA GLY A 143 1.99 16.65 8.89
C GLY A 143 0.93 17.73 8.69
N LYS A 144 1.26 19.01 8.96
CA LYS A 144 0.33 20.12 8.74
C LYS A 144 0.00 20.31 7.27
N GLY A 145 0.98 20.20 6.38
CA GLY A 145 0.79 20.32 4.94
C GLY A 145 -0.15 19.25 4.38
N LEU A 146 0.09 17.98 4.72
CA LEU A 146 -0.73 16.86 4.30
C LEU A 146 -2.18 17.00 4.76
N ILE A 147 -2.39 17.29 6.05
CA ILE A 147 -3.73 17.46 6.62
C ILE A 147 -4.42 18.68 6.02
N LYS A 148 -3.73 19.81 5.89
CA LYS A 148 -4.31 21.02 5.29
C LYS A 148 -4.74 20.76 3.85
N ALA A 149 -3.90 20.10 3.04
CA ALA A 149 -4.24 19.76 1.66
C ALA A 149 -5.49 18.86 1.60
N ALA A 150 -5.54 17.82 2.42
CA ALA A 150 -6.67 16.90 2.43
C ALA A 150 -7.98 17.56 2.87
N VAL A 151 -7.96 18.35 3.95
CA VAL A 151 -9.15 19.04 4.46
C VAL A 151 -9.63 20.13 3.50
N THR A 152 -8.72 20.92 2.92
CA THR A 152 -9.08 22.05 2.07
C THR A 152 -9.72 21.60 0.76
N THR A 153 -9.27 20.47 0.22
CA THR A 153 -9.74 19.96 -1.07
C THR A 153 -10.87 18.93 -0.91
N GLY A 154 -10.91 18.19 0.20
CA GLY A 154 -11.72 16.97 0.28
C GLY A 154 -10.99 15.76 -0.33
N ALA A 155 -9.66 15.71 -0.18
CA ALA A 155 -8.86 14.63 -0.75
C ALA A 155 -9.01 13.32 0.03
N TRP A 156 -8.89 12.21 -0.69
CA TRP A 156 -8.55 10.92 -0.08
C TRP A 156 -7.04 10.77 0.03
N ILE A 157 -6.58 10.15 1.13
CA ILE A 157 -5.17 9.80 1.35
C ILE A 157 -5.02 8.29 1.26
N PHE A 158 -4.27 7.81 0.27
CA PHE A 158 -3.88 6.40 0.15
C PHE A 158 -2.52 6.15 0.79
N THR A 159 -2.43 5.09 1.59
CA THR A 159 -1.18 4.67 2.25
C THR A 159 -1.05 3.15 2.25
N GLY A 160 0.07 2.63 2.77
CA GLY A 160 0.26 1.19 3.01
C GLY A 160 -0.49 0.64 4.23
N GLY A 161 -1.18 1.48 5.01
CA GLY A 161 -2.06 1.09 6.12
C GLY A 161 -1.38 0.51 7.38
N VAL A 162 -0.20 -0.08 7.27
CA VAL A 162 0.54 -0.67 8.39
C VAL A 162 1.32 0.36 9.19
N ASN A 163 1.40 0.19 10.51
CA ASN A 163 1.98 1.15 11.44
C ASN A 163 3.53 1.15 11.47
N THR A 164 4.16 1.27 10.31
CA THR A 164 5.62 1.30 10.18
C THR A 164 6.07 2.41 9.22
N GLY A 165 7.32 2.85 9.38
CA GLY A 165 7.97 3.80 8.49
C GLY A 165 7.18 5.09 8.28
N VAL A 166 6.99 5.47 7.02
CA VAL A 166 6.30 6.74 6.67
C VAL A 166 4.85 6.77 7.15
N ILE A 167 4.16 5.61 7.21
CA ILE A 167 2.74 5.56 7.62
C ILE A 167 2.60 5.96 9.09
N ARG A 168 3.60 5.72 9.95
CA ARG A 168 3.60 6.20 11.34
C ARG A 168 3.53 7.73 11.40
N HIS A 169 4.30 8.43 10.57
CA HIS A 169 4.28 9.90 10.51
C HIS A 169 2.96 10.44 9.94
N VAL A 170 2.34 9.74 8.99
CA VAL A 170 0.99 10.04 8.50
C VAL A 170 -0.04 9.85 9.61
N GLY A 171 0.03 8.75 10.35
CA GLY A 171 -0.85 8.45 11.47
C GLY A 171 -0.76 9.49 12.58
N ASP A 172 0.45 9.90 12.95
CA ASP A 172 0.67 10.99 13.92
C ASP A 172 -0.02 12.28 13.47
N ALA A 173 0.09 12.66 12.19
CA ALA A 173 -0.57 13.84 11.64
C ALA A 173 -2.10 13.74 11.67
N LEU A 174 -2.66 12.56 11.35
CA LEU A 174 -4.11 12.29 11.41
C LEU A 174 -4.62 12.38 12.85
N LYS A 175 -3.91 11.78 13.80
CA LYS A 175 -4.24 11.81 15.23
C LYS A 175 -4.19 13.23 15.81
N ASP A 176 -3.16 13.99 15.47
CA ASP A 176 -3.01 15.39 15.89
C ASP A 176 -4.14 16.28 15.34
N HIS A 177 -4.64 15.99 14.14
CA HIS A 177 -5.79 16.70 13.58
C HIS A 177 -7.09 16.34 14.29
N SER A 178 -7.35 15.05 14.47
CA SER A 178 -8.59 14.55 15.09
C SER A 178 -8.77 15.02 16.53
N SER A 179 -7.69 15.26 17.27
CA SER A 179 -7.76 15.81 18.63
C SER A 179 -8.08 17.31 18.67
N LYS A 180 -7.86 18.04 17.57
CA LYS A 180 -8.00 19.50 17.49
C LYS A 180 -9.20 19.98 16.68
N SER A 181 -9.79 19.11 15.84
CA SER A 181 -10.86 19.45 14.91
C SER A 181 -11.90 18.35 14.82
N ARG A 182 -13.14 18.72 14.43
CA ARG A 182 -14.23 17.76 14.15
C ARG A 182 -14.20 17.19 12.73
N GLY A 183 -13.35 17.71 11.84
CA GLY A 183 -13.21 17.23 10.48
C GLY A 183 -12.53 15.86 10.41
N LYS A 184 -13.16 14.88 9.74
CA LYS A 184 -12.55 13.57 9.50
C LYS A 184 -11.84 13.57 8.15
N VAL A 185 -10.53 13.36 8.17
CA VAL A 185 -9.73 13.13 6.96
C VAL A 185 -9.94 11.69 6.50
N CYS A 186 -10.28 11.48 5.23
CA CYS A 186 -10.44 10.15 4.66
C CYS A 186 -9.07 9.54 4.33
N ALA A 187 -8.51 8.79 5.28
CA ALA A 187 -7.28 8.02 5.10
C ALA A 187 -7.61 6.53 4.92
N ILE A 188 -7.16 5.96 3.81
CA ILE A 188 -7.43 4.59 3.39
C ILE A 188 -6.12 3.82 3.30
N GLY A 189 -5.97 2.80 4.15
CA GLY A 189 -4.81 1.91 4.15
C GLY A 189 -5.03 0.72 3.22
N ILE A 190 -4.15 0.54 2.23
CA ILE A 190 -4.16 -0.65 1.37
C ILE A 190 -2.98 -1.53 1.77
N ALA A 191 -3.26 -2.62 2.48
CA ALA A 191 -2.26 -3.41 3.19
C ALA A 191 -2.36 -4.90 2.84
N PRO A 192 -1.25 -5.64 2.71
CA PRO A 192 -1.30 -7.09 2.52
C PRO A 192 -1.92 -7.79 3.73
N TRP A 193 -2.92 -8.65 3.50
CA TRP A 193 -3.49 -9.50 4.56
C TRP A 193 -2.44 -10.42 5.19
N GLY A 194 -1.52 -10.93 4.37
CA GLY A 194 -0.51 -11.92 4.77
C GLY A 194 0.49 -11.42 5.82
N ILE A 195 0.70 -10.11 5.95
CA ILE A 195 1.67 -9.53 6.88
C ILE A 195 1.04 -9.04 8.19
N LEU A 196 -0.29 -9.13 8.33
CA LEU A 196 -0.97 -8.59 9.50
C LEU A 196 -0.84 -9.52 10.70
N GLU A 197 -0.48 -8.93 11.83
CA GLU A 197 -0.52 -9.57 13.14
C GLU A 197 -1.98 -9.70 13.60
N ASN A 198 -2.31 -10.84 14.22
CA ASN A 198 -3.64 -11.19 14.72
C ASN A 198 -4.77 -11.00 13.71
N LYS A 199 -4.51 -11.28 12.42
CA LYS A 199 -5.49 -11.13 11.34
C LYS A 199 -6.70 -12.07 11.51
N GLU A 200 -6.52 -13.17 12.21
CA GLU A 200 -7.56 -14.13 12.56
C GLU A 200 -8.69 -13.49 13.39
N ASP A 201 -8.37 -12.47 14.21
CA ASP A 201 -9.36 -11.71 14.99
C ASP A 201 -10.27 -10.85 14.09
N LEU A 202 -9.83 -10.55 12.87
CA LEU A 202 -10.59 -9.82 11.87
C LEU A 202 -11.50 -10.72 11.02
N LEU A 203 -11.58 -12.02 11.32
CA LEU A 203 -12.52 -12.92 10.63
C LEU A 203 -13.96 -12.66 11.09
N GLY A 204 -14.86 -12.54 10.14
CA GLY A 204 -16.29 -12.35 10.31
C GLY A 204 -16.89 -11.49 9.22
N LYS A 205 -18.20 -11.64 9.03
CA LYS A 205 -18.97 -10.96 7.98
C LYS A 205 -19.86 -9.90 8.60
N GLU A 206 -19.61 -8.64 8.27
CA GLU A 206 -20.37 -7.48 8.78
C GLU A 206 -20.30 -7.36 10.31
N VAL A 207 -19.13 -7.64 10.89
CA VAL A 207 -18.91 -7.65 12.34
C VAL A 207 -18.06 -6.46 12.78
N THR A 208 -18.24 -6.04 14.03
CA THR A 208 -17.25 -5.21 14.71
C THR A 208 -16.25 -6.11 15.40
N ARG A 209 -14.95 -5.97 15.08
CA ARG A 209 -13.87 -6.76 15.68
C ARG A 209 -12.89 -5.87 16.44
N PRO A 210 -12.57 -6.18 17.70
CA PRO A 210 -11.48 -5.49 18.38
C PRO A 210 -10.16 -5.82 17.70
N TYR A 211 -9.26 -4.84 17.59
CA TYR A 211 -7.92 -5.05 17.05
C TYR A 211 -6.87 -4.35 17.88
N GLN A 212 -5.86 -5.10 18.31
CA GLN A 212 -4.77 -4.59 19.12
C GLN A 212 -3.65 -4.03 18.25
N THR A 213 -3.13 -2.86 18.62
CA THR A 213 -2.08 -2.17 17.86
C THR A 213 -0.69 -2.33 18.49
N MET A 214 -0.57 -3.21 19.48
CA MET A 214 0.71 -3.52 20.11
C MET A 214 1.43 -4.54 19.23
N ALA A 215 2.49 -4.10 18.56
CA ALA A 215 3.34 -5.00 17.78
C ALA A 215 4.11 -5.92 18.73
N ASN A 216 4.17 -7.21 18.42
CA ASN A 216 5.04 -8.14 19.13
C ASN A 216 6.50 -7.91 18.70
N PRO A 217 7.43 -7.57 19.62
CA PRO A 217 8.83 -7.31 19.27
C PRO A 217 9.56 -8.49 18.60
N LEU A 218 9.06 -9.72 18.79
CA LEU A 218 9.62 -10.94 18.20
C LEU A 218 8.99 -11.29 16.85
N SER A 219 7.90 -10.61 16.48
CA SER A 219 7.16 -10.86 15.24
C SER A 219 7.75 -10.06 14.08
N LYS A 220 7.77 -10.68 12.91
CA LYS A 220 8.12 -10.00 11.63
C LYS A 220 6.87 -9.46 10.93
N LEU A 221 5.70 -9.64 11.52
CA LEU A 221 4.42 -9.12 11.04
C LEU A 221 4.26 -7.66 11.44
N ALA A 222 3.22 -7.02 10.92
CA ALA A 222 2.91 -5.63 11.17
C ALA A 222 1.48 -5.49 11.69
N VAL A 223 1.25 -4.44 12.48
CA VAL A 223 -0.08 -4.03 12.93
C VAL A 223 -0.61 -2.91 12.06
N LEU A 224 -1.94 -2.83 11.90
CA LEU A 224 -2.59 -1.71 11.23
C LEU A 224 -2.40 -0.40 12.01
N ASN A 225 -2.31 0.73 11.29
CA ASN A 225 -2.24 2.06 11.89
C ASN A 225 -3.63 2.54 12.31
N ASN A 226 -3.83 2.70 13.62
CA ASN A 226 -5.12 3.04 14.21
C ASN A 226 -5.65 4.45 13.94
N SER A 227 -4.96 5.27 13.14
CA SER A 227 -5.42 6.61 12.77
C SER A 227 -6.08 6.65 11.38
N HIS A 228 -6.06 5.54 10.65
CA HIS A 228 -6.75 5.42 9.36
C HIS A 228 -8.24 5.16 9.57
N SER A 229 -9.04 5.58 8.59
CA SER A 229 -10.51 5.49 8.62
C SER A 229 -11.04 4.24 7.90
N HIS A 230 -10.28 3.70 6.95
CA HIS A 230 -10.70 2.59 6.09
C HIS A 230 -9.52 1.70 5.74
N PHE A 231 -9.77 0.42 5.52
CA PHE A 231 -8.76 -0.56 5.12
C PHE A 231 -9.21 -1.48 4.00
N ILE A 232 -8.37 -1.62 2.98
CA ILE A 232 -8.48 -2.66 1.96
C ILE A 232 -7.33 -3.63 2.19
N LEU A 233 -7.66 -4.85 2.62
CA LEU A 233 -6.69 -5.87 3.00
C LEU A 233 -6.49 -6.86 1.86
N THR A 234 -5.35 -6.76 1.17
CA THR A 234 -5.10 -7.44 -0.11
C THR A 234 -4.50 -8.83 0.09
N ASP A 235 -5.12 -9.82 -0.53
CA ASP A 235 -4.82 -11.22 -0.29
C ASP A 235 -4.40 -11.96 -1.57
N ASN A 236 -3.20 -12.52 -1.53
CA ASN A 236 -2.63 -13.37 -2.58
C ASN A 236 -2.31 -14.78 -2.07
N GLY A 237 -2.84 -15.17 -0.90
CA GLY A 237 -2.61 -16.48 -0.27
C GLY A 237 -1.23 -16.66 0.37
N THR A 238 -0.40 -15.61 0.44
CA THR A 238 0.91 -15.67 1.12
C THR A 238 0.81 -15.26 2.58
N CYS A 239 1.80 -15.67 3.38
CA CYS A 239 1.96 -15.26 4.77
C CYS A 239 3.36 -14.64 4.97
N GLY A 240 3.43 -13.50 5.65
CA GLY A 240 4.67 -12.78 5.92
C GLY A 240 5.33 -12.14 4.69
N LYS A 241 4.60 -11.94 3.58
CA LYS A 241 5.13 -11.34 2.35
C LYS A 241 4.35 -10.10 1.93
N TYR A 242 5.10 -9.06 1.57
CA TYR A 242 4.58 -7.84 0.94
C TYR A 242 4.34 -8.06 -0.57
N GLY A 243 3.60 -7.15 -1.20
CA GLY A 243 3.48 -7.07 -2.66
C GLY A 243 2.09 -7.39 -3.22
N SER A 244 1.17 -7.93 -2.41
CA SER A 244 -0.20 -8.21 -2.87
C SER A 244 -1.00 -6.92 -3.16
N GLU A 245 -0.60 -5.81 -2.56
CA GLU A 245 -1.23 -4.51 -2.66
C GLU A 245 -0.79 -3.72 -3.89
N VAL A 246 0.44 -3.96 -4.40
CA VAL A 246 1.11 -3.05 -5.35
C VAL A 246 0.31 -2.85 -6.62
N LYS A 247 -0.06 -3.94 -7.31
CA LYS A 247 -0.82 -3.87 -8.56
C LYS A 247 -2.25 -3.35 -8.32
N LEU A 248 -2.90 -3.84 -7.26
CA LEU A 248 -4.28 -3.45 -6.94
C LEU A 248 -4.38 -1.96 -6.65
N ARG A 249 -3.46 -1.43 -5.83
CA ARG A 249 -3.38 0.00 -5.50
C ARG A 249 -3.24 0.85 -6.75
N ARG A 250 -2.28 0.54 -7.64
CA ARG A 250 -2.08 1.30 -8.89
C ARG A 250 -3.32 1.27 -9.80
N LEU A 251 -3.96 0.10 -9.93
CA LEU A 251 -5.18 -0.04 -10.73
C LEU A 251 -6.35 0.74 -10.11
N LEU A 252 -6.46 0.76 -8.79
CA LEU A 252 -7.49 1.52 -8.07
C LEU A 252 -7.27 3.03 -8.19
N GLU A 253 -6.04 3.50 -7.98
CA GLU A 253 -5.64 4.90 -8.16
C GLU A 253 -5.97 5.39 -9.57
N LYS A 254 -5.58 4.62 -10.59
CA LYS A 254 -5.92 4.92 -11.99
C LYS A 254 -7.43 4.90 -12.25
N HIS A 255 -8.16 3.96 -11.65
CA HIS A 255 -9.61 3.90 -11.84
C HIS A 255 -10.31 5.11 -11.20
N ILE A 256 -9.84 5.56 -10.03
CA ILE A 256 -10.35 6.77 -9.35
C ILE A 256 -10.00 8.02 -10.16
N SER A 257 -8.79 8.13 -10.70
CA SER A 257 -8.38 9.32 -11.47
C SER A 257 -9.21 9.54 -12.73
N LEU A 258 -9.78 8.47 -13.29
CA LEU A 258 -10.68 8.53 -14.46
C LEU A 258 -12.12 8.91 -14.10
N GLN A 259 -12.49 8.98 -12.81
CA GLN A 259 -13.84 9.34 -12.40
C GLN A 259 -14.08 10.83 -12.58
N LYS A 260 -15.22 11.17 -13.19
CA LYS A 260 -15.59 12.56 -13.44
C LYS A 260 -16.11 13.21 -12.16
N ILE A 261 -15.39 14.21 -11.67
CA ILE A 261 -15.79 15.02 -10.51
C ILE A 261 -16.57 16.28 -10.90
N ASN A 262 -16.37 16.78 -12.12
CA ASN A 262 -17.09 17.94 -12.63
C ASN A 262 -17.60 17.68 -14.05
N THR A 263 -18.91 17.50 -14.19
CA THR A 263 -19.58 17.22 -15.47
C THR A 263 -19.42 18.35 -16.50
N ARG A 264 -19.12 19.58 -16.06
CA ARG A 264 -18.97 20.74 -16.94
C ARG A 264 -17.57 20.87 -17.55
N LEU A 265 -16.53 20.37 -16.86
CA LEU A 265 -15.14 20.48 -17.29
C LEU A 265 -14.56 19.14 -17.80
N GLY A 266 -15.26 18.03 -17.59
CA GLY A 266 -14.81 16.70 -18.01
C GLY A 266 -13.53 16.22 -17.32
N GLN A 267 -13.09 16.91 -16.26
CA GLN A 267 -11.86 16.60 -15.53
C GLN A 267 -12.07 15.40 -14.60
N GLY A 268 -11.13 14.47 -14.67
CA GLY A 268 -11.02 13.36 -13.74
C GLY A 268 -10.52 13.81 -12.37
N VAL A 269 -10.45 12.90 -11.40
CA VAL A 269 -9.83 13.16 -10.08
C VAL A 269 -8.31 13.32 -10.28
N PRO A 270 -7.70 14.48 -9.97
CA PRO A 270 -6.25 14.61 -9.99
C PRO A 270 -5.61 13.67 -8.97
N LEU A 271 -4.52 13.01 -9.36
CA LEU A 271 -3.73 12.12 -8.52
C LEU A 271 -2.34 12.72 -8.34
N VAL A 272 -1.84 12.73 -7.10
CA VAL A 272 -0.49 13.19 -6.76
C VAL A 272 0.23 12.11 -5.95
N CYS A 273 1.48 11.84 -6.30
CA CYS A 273 2.37 10.93 -5.58
C CYS A 273 3.22 11.73 -4.58
N LEU A 274 3.10 11.45 -3.29
CA LEU A 274 3.87 12.09 -2.22
C LEU A 274 4.93 11.13 -1.67
N ILE A 275 6.20 11.51 -1.78
CA ILE A 275 7.36 10.71 -1.37
C ILE A 275 8.00 11.28 -0.10
N VAL A 276 8.23 10.42 0.89
CA VAL A 276 8.96 10.74 2.13
C VAL A 276 9.95 9.64 2.46
N GLU A 277 11.23 9.97 2.61
CA GLU A 277 12.32 9.02 2.72
C GLU A 277 12.29 8.01 1.54
N GLY A 278 12.45 6.71 1.77
CA GLY A 278 12.33 5.66 0.78
C GLY A 278 13.60 4.87 0.49
N GLY A 279 13.39 3.60 0.20
CA GLY A 279 14.38 2.74 -0.46
C GLY A 279 14.34 2.89 -2.00
N PRO A 280 15.13 2.09 -2.72
CA PRO A 280 15.20 2.10 -4.19
C PRO A 280 13.85 1.87 -4.88
N ASN A 281 12.97 1.07 -4.27
CA ASN A 281 11.61 0.85 -4.79
C ASN A 281 10.79 2.14 -4.89
N VAL A 282 11.04 3.13 -4.02
CA VAL A 282 10.35 4.42 -4.06
C VAL A 282 10.80 5.24 -5.28
N ILE A 283 12.04 5.07 -5.74
CA ILE A 283 12.51 5.67 -6.99
C ILE A 283 11.81 5.04 -8.20
N SER A 284 11.60 3.71 -8.18
CA SER A 284 10.79 3.03 -9.21
C SER A 284 9.36 3.56 -9.23
N ILE A 285 8.74 3.74 -8.06
CA ILE A 285 7.38 4.31 -7.94
C ILE A 285 7.33 5.74 -8.51
N ALA A 286 8.32 6.58 -8.21
CA ALA A 286 8.40 7.93 -8.77
C ALA A 286 8.48 7.89 -10.29
N LEU A 287 9.35 7.05 -10.84
CA LEU A 287 9.52 6.89 -12.28
C LEU A 287 8.25 6.37 -12.96
N GLU A 288 7.61 5.36 -12.37
CA GLU A 288 6.36 4.79 -12.88
C GLU A 288 5.22 5.80 -12.84
N SER A 289 5.13 6.62 -11.79
CA SER A 289 4.15 7.69 -11.65
C SER A 289 4.32 8.73 -12.77
N LEU A 290 5.56 9.16 -13.02
CA LEU A 290 5.87 10.12 -14.08
C LEU A 290 5.65 9.53 -15.50
N ARG A 291 5.75 8.22 -15.65
CA ARG A 291 5.53 7.50 -16.92
C ARG A 291 4.07 7.12 -17.17
N ASP A 292 3.19 7.29 -16.20
CA ASP A 292 1.77 7.04 -16.42
C ASP A 292 1.19 8.00 -17.46
N GLU A 293 0.04 7.60 -18.02
CA GLU A 293 -0.70 8.39 -19.01
C GLU A 293 -2.14 8.60 -18.51
N PRO A 294 -2.52 9.83 -18.11
CA PRO A 294 -1.65 11.01 -18.01
C PRO A 294 -0.59 10.90 -16.89
N PRO A 295 0.54 11.63 -16.97
CA PRO A 295 1.58 11.61 -15.93
C PRO A 295 1.07 12.04 -14.56
N ILE A 296 1.53 11.37 -13.51
CA ILE A 296 1.20 11.68 -12.12
C ILE A 296 2.30 12.59 -11.54
N PRO A 297 1.98 13.83 -11.11
CA PRO A 297 2.93 14.70 -10.43
C PRO A 297 3.49 14.06 -9.14
N VAL A 298 4.79 14.25 -8.91
CA VAL A 298 5.51 13.71 -7.76
C VAL A 298 5.95 14.85 -6.85
N VAL A 299 5.52 14.83 -5.59
CA VAL A 299 5.95 15.74 -4.54
C VAL A 299 6.90 15.02 -3.61
N VAL A 300 8.10 15.56 -3.42
CA VAL A 300 9.19 14.94 -2.66
C VAL A 300 9.44 15.74 -1.39
N CYS A 301 9.50 15.07 -0.24
CA CYS A 301 9.78 15.70 1.05
C CYS A 301 11.30 15.85 1.24
N ASP A 302 11.85 17.01 0.87
CA ASP A 302 13.30 17.26 0.90
C ASP A 302 13.84 17.25 2.35
N GLY A 303 14.96 16.57 2.56
CA GLY A 303 15.59 16.38 3.86
C GLY A 303 14.92 15.33 4.75
N SER A 304 14.05 14.48 4.17
CA SER A 304 13.48 13.31 4.85
C SER A 304 14.34 12.05 4.76
N GLY A 305 15.38 12.06 3.92
CA GLY A 305 16.38 11.01 3.85
C GLY A 305 16.36 10.19 2.55
N ARG A 306 17.46 9.47 2.33
CA ARG A 306 17.61 8.37 1.37
C ARG A 306 17.04 8.67 -0.02
N ALA A 307 16.04 7.93 -0.52
CA ALA A 307 15.51 8.14 -1.87
C ALA A 307 14.97 9.56 -2.10
N SER A 308 14.26 10.11 -1.12
CA SER A 308 13.71 11.46 -1.18
C SER A 308 14.80 12.53 -1.37
N ASP A 309 15.90 12.41 -0.64
CA ASP A 309 17.02 13.36 -0.73
C ASP A 309 17.79 13.19 -2.04
N ILE A 310 17.94 11.95 -2.54
CA ILE A 310 18.58 11.67 -3.83
C ILE A 310 17.77 12.29 -4.99
N ILE A 311 16.44 12.09 -5.00
CA ILE A 311 15.56 12.70 -6.02
C ILE A 311 15.59 14.23 -5.89
N SER A 312 15.55 14.76 -4.67
CA SER A 312 15.59 16.20 -4.42
C SER A 312 16.90 16.83 -4.87
N PHE A 313 18.02 16.16 -4.66
CA PHE A 313 19.33 16.57 -5.14
C PHE A 313 19.38 16.60 -6.68
N ALA A 314 18.94 15.52 -7.33
CA ALA A 314 18.87 15.48 -8.80
C ALA A 314 17.95 16.57 -9.38
N HIS A 315 16.79 16.84 -8.75
CA HIS A 315 15.90 17.92 -9.17
C HIS A 315 16.54 19.31 -9.00
N LYS A 316 17.30 19.52 -7.92
CA LYS A 316 17.98 20.79 -7.65
C LYS A 316 19.06 21.11 -8.69
N PHE A 317 19.80 20.10 -9.13
CA PHE A 317 20.97 20.24 -10.00
C PHE A 317 20.72 19.80 -11.45
N SER A 318 19.46 19.55 -11.82
CA SER A 318 19.05 19.38 -13.22
C SER A 318 18.69 20.72 -13.85
N GLU A 319 19.09 20.87 -15.10
CA GLU A 319 18.71 21.97 -15.98
C GLU A 319 17.33 21.71 -16.61
N ASP A 320 16.82 22.70 -17.36
CA ASP A 320 15.59 22.54 -18.13
C ASP A 320 15.74 21.42 -19.17
N GLY A 321 14.73 20.55 -19.26
CA GLY A 321 14.81 19.29 -20.02
C GLY A 321 15.46 18.12 -19.26
N GLY A 322 15.86 18.31 -18.00
CA GLY A 322 16.29 17.23 -17.11
C GLY A 322 17.76 16.84 -17.22
N LEU A 323 18.57 17.64 -17.90
CA LEU A 323 20.00 17.38 -18.07
C LEU A 323 20.75 17.60 -16.76
N VAL A 324 21.70 16.70 -16.47
CA VAL A 324 22.56 16.74 -15.28
C VAL A 324 24.00 16.57 -15.77
N ASN A 325 24.90 17.47 -15.36
CA ASN A 325 26.30 17.41 -15.76
C ASN A 325 27.03 16.18 -15.16
N ASP A 326 28.19 15.83 -15.71
CA ASP A 326 28.91 14.61 -15.31
C ASP A 326 29.39 14.63 -13.85
N ASP A 327 29.81 15.79 -13.32
CA ASP A 327 30.23 15.91 -11.92
C ASP A 327 29.09 15.58 -10.94
N VAL A 328 27.90 16.14 -11.19
CA VAL A 328 26.70 15.87 -10.39
C VAL A 328 26.26 14.41 -10.58
N ARG A 329 26.40 13.85 -11.79
CA ARG A 329 26.08 12.46 -12.09
C ARG A 329 26.98 11.48 -11.33
N ASP A 330 28.27 11.77 -11.25
CA ASP A 330 29.24 10.99 -10.47
C ASP A 330 28.98 11.12 -8.97
N GLN A 331 28.66 12.32 -8.48
CA GLN A 331 28.27 12.54 -7.09
C GLN A 331 26.99 11.78 -6.73
N LEU A 332 25.98 11.79 -7.59
CA LEU A 332 24.75 11.00 -7.44
C LEU A 332 25.08 9.51 -7.38
N LEU A 333 25.93 9.00 -8.26
CA LEU A 333 26.32 7.59 -8.27
C LEU A 333 26.96 7.18 -6.94
N VAL A 334 27.91 7.96 -6.44
CA VAL A 334 28.55 7.72 -5.13
C VAL A 334 27.53 7.78 -4.00
N THR A 335 26.60 8.72 -4.06
CA THR A 335 25.55 8.91 -3.04
C THR A 335 24.62 7.70 -3.02
N ILE A 336 24.09 7.28 -4.17
CA ILE A 336 23.26 6.07 -4.32
C ILE A 336 23.97 4.84 -3.77
N GLN A 337 25.25 4.66 -4.13
CA GLN A 337 26.04 3.51 -3.69
C GLN A 337 26.14 3.45 -2.16
N LYS A 338 26.45 4.58 -1.52
CA LYS A 338 26.56 4.69 -0.06
C LYS A 338 25.20 4.54 0.63
N THR A 339 24.16 5.22 0.13
CA THR A 339 22.83 5.24 0.74
C THR A 339 22.15 3.87 0.74
N PHE A 340 22.29 3.10 -0.35
CA PHE A 340 21.63 1.80 -0.49
C PHE A 340 22.56 0.60 -0.29
N ASN A 341 23.84 0.83 -0.05
CA ASN A 341 24.88 -0.21 0.04
C ASN A 341 24.86 -1.14 -1.19
N TYR A 342 24.77 -0.53 -2.37
CA TYR A 342 24.66 -1.22 -3.65
C TYR A 342 26.00 -1.38 -4.33
N SER A 343 26.12 -2.36 -5.22
CA SER A 343 27.26 -2.44 -6.14
C SER A 343 27.22 -1.27 -7.15
N LYS A 344 28.33 -1.06 -7.87
CA LYS A 344 28.41 -0.04 -8.92
C LYS A 344 27.34 -0.25 -10.00
N SER A 345 27.12 -1.50 -10.43
CA SER A 345 26.13 -1.83 -11.46
C SER A 345 24.69 -1.58 -11.00
N GLN A 346 24.35 -1.99 -9.77
CA GLN A 346 23.04 -1.68 -9.18
C GLN A 346 22.84 -0.16 -9.04
N SER A 347 23.87 0.56 -8.60
CA SER A 347 23.81 2.02 -8.44
C SER A 347 23.63 2.75 -9.78
N GLN A 348 24.24 2.25 -10.85
CA GLN A 348 24.03 2.76 -12.21
C GLN A 348 22.57 2.57 -12.66
N GLN A 349 21.93 1.45 -12.34
CA GLN A 349 20.51 1.26 -12.66
C GLN A 349 19.62 2.27 -11.94
N ILE A 350 19.88 2.53 -10.66
CA ILE A 350 19.14 3.54 -9.90
C ILE A 350 19.38 4.94 -10.48
N LEU A 351 20.62 5.27 -10.82
CA LEU A 351 20.97 6.54 -11.44
C LEU A 351 20.20 6.76 -12.75
N LEU A 352 20.13 5.73 -13.61
CA LEU A 352 19.35 5.80 -14.86
C LEU A 352 17.86 6.09 -14.59
N MET A 353 17.27 5.47 -13.57
CA MET A 353 15.89 5.77 -13.19
C MET A 353 15.72 7.23 -12.73
N ILE A 354 16.66 7.75 -11.94
CA ILE A 354 16.63 9.15 -11.48
C ILE A 354 16.75 10.11 -12.67
N MET A 355 17.69 9.87 -13.60
CA MET A 355 17.85 10.69 -14.79
C MET A 355 16.59 10.69 -15.65
N GLU A 356 15.93 9.53 -15.75
CA GLU A 356 14.66 9.40 -16.45
C GLU A 356 13.52 10.18 -15.76
N CYS A 357 13.46 10.19 -14.43
CA CYS A 357 12.52 11.05 -13.70
C CYS A 357 12.77 12.53 -14.03
N MET A 358 14.03 12.95 -14.14
CA MET A 358 14.38 14.36 -14.40
C MET A 358 13.97 14.83 -15.80
N LYS A 359 13.75 13.93 -16.77
CA LYS A 359 13.19 14.32 -18.07
C LYS A 359 11.80 14.95 -17.98
N LYS A 360 11.06 14.69 -16.88
CA LYS A 360 9.77 15.32 -16.55
C LYS A 360 9.87 16.16 -15.26
N ARG A 361 10.98 16.90 -15.12
CA ARG A 361 11.32 17.70 -13.93
C ARG A 361 10.19 18.62 -13.49
N GLU A 362 9.47 19.22 -14.42
CA GLU A 362 8.34 20.13 -14.18
C GLU A 362 7.17 19.48 -13.42
N LEU A 363 7.08 18.14 -13.45
CA LEU A 363 6.11 17.36 -12.69
C LEU A 363 6.64 16.89 -11.34
N VAL A 364 7.91 17.17 -11.03
CA VAL A 364 8.55 16.87 -9.75
C VAL A 364 8.65 18.15 -8.93
N SER A 365 8.11 18.16 -7.72
CA SER A 365 8.15 19.30 -6.80
C SER A 365 8.77 18.89 -5.46
N ARG A 366 9.38 19.84 -4.75
CA ARG A 366 10.03 19.60 -3.46
C ARG A 366 9.34 20.38 -2.35
N ILE A 367 9.04 19.72 -1.23
CA ILE A 367 8.67 20.38 0.03
C ILE A 367 9.97 20.77 0.72
N ILE A 368 10.23 22.07 0.79
CA ILE A 368 11.47 22.63 1.37
C ILE A 368 11.20 23.04 2.84
N LYS A 369 12.25 22.96 3.67
CA LYS A 369 12.24 23.31 5.11
C LYS A 369 12.05 24.78 5.40
#